data_AF-A0AAU4QJY6-F1
#
_entry.id   AF-A0AAU4QJY6-F1
#
_cell.length_a   1.000
_cell.length_b   1.000
_cell.length_c   1.000
_cell.angle_alpha   90.00
_cell.angle_beta   90.00
_cell.angle_gamma   90.00
#
_symmetry.space_group_name_H-M   'P 1'
#
loop_
_entity.id
_entity.type
_entity.pdbx_description
1 polymer ?
#
loop_
_entity_poly.entity_id
_entity_poly.type
_entity_poly.pdbx_seq_one_letter_code
_entity_poly.pdbx_strand_id
1 'polypeptide(L)' 'MSKAAHETSPRGTLVCPVCKQPLDMTIKRRHKTLGIFVPVWGPGPCHNPDCPDHLEQPEHSNHQDH' A
#
# COMPACT_ATOMS: atom_id res chain seq x y z
N MET A 1 -2.57 28.57 -14.16
CA MET A 1 -3.18 27.27 -14.52
C MET A 1 -2.89 26.28 -13.40
N SER A 2 -3.71 26.29 -12.35
CA SER A 2 -3.51 25.40 -11.20
C SER A 2 -3.79 23.97 -11.66
N LYS A 3 -2.74 23.15 -11.75
CA LYS A 3 -2.88 21.70 -11.94
C LYS A 3 -3.70 21.19 -10.76
N ALA A 4 -5.00 21.01 -10.97
CA ALA A 4 -5.83 20.22 -10.09
C ALA A 4 -5.26 18.81 -10.17
N ALA A 5 -4.32 18.51 -9.27
CA ALA A 5 -3.89 17.16 -9.01
C ALA A 5 -5.17 16.43 -8.64
N HIS A 6 -5.64 15.56 -9.52
CA HIS A 6 -6.75 14.68 -9.22
C HIS A 6 -6.32 13.85 -8.02
N GLU A 7 -6.78 14.25 -6.85
CA GLU A 7 -6.61 13.55 -5.59
C GLU A 7 -7.41 12.26 -5.68
N THR A 8 -6.82 11.30 -6.40
CA THR A 8 -7.28 9.91 -6.50
C THR A 8 -6.78 9.15 -5.26
N SER A 9 -6.83 9.82 -4.11
CA SER A 9 -6.50 9.24 -2.82
C SER A 9 -7.78 8.64 -2.25
N PRO A 10 -7.79 7.35 -1.87
CA PRO A 10 -8.95 6.77 -1.22
C PRO A 10 -9.20 7.55 0.09
N ARG A 11 -10.33 8.26 0.15
CA ARG A 11 -10.68 9.21 1.23
C ARG A 11 -11.00 8.57 2.59
N GLY A 12 -10.56 7.32 2.81
CA GLY A 12 -10.78 6.59 4.04
C GLY A 12 -9.44 6.12 4.61
N THR A 13 -9.07 6.65 5.78
CA THR A 13 -7.95 6.12 6.56
C THR A 13 -8.26 4.68 6.94
N LEU A 14 -7.50 3.73 6.42
CA LEU A 14 -7.58 2.34 6.83
C LEU A 14 -6.88 2.19 8.19
N VAL A 15 -7.48 1.46 9.11
CA VAL A 15 -6.94 1.22 10.45
C VAL A 15 -6.75 -0.27 10.69
N CYS A 16 -5.72 -0.61 11.46
CA CYS A 16 -5.52 -1.99 11.90
C CYS A 16 -6.72 -2.44 12.74
N PRO A 17 -7.34 -3.60 12.48
CA PRO A 17 -8.47 -4.07 13.28
C PRO A 17 -8.08 -4.39 14.73
N VAL A 18 -6.79 -4.63 15.01
CA VAL A 18 -6.28 -5.03 16.33
C VAL A 18 -5.85 -3.82 17.15
N CYS A 19 -4.78 -3.13 16.75
CA CYS A 19 -4.23 -2.00 17.52
C CYS A 19 -4.89 -0.65 17.19
N LYS A 20 -5.82 -0.62 16.23
CA LYS A 20 -6.54 0.59 15.77
C LYS A 20 -5.63 1.71 15.23
N GLN A 21 -4.36 1.42 14.98
CA GLN A 21 -3.44 2.39 14.40
C GLN A 21 -3.72 2.61 12.90
N PRO A 22 -3.45 3.81 12.38
CA PRO A 22 -3.54 4.08 10.95
C PRO A 22 -2.60 3.16 10.17
N LEU A 23 -3.07 2.65 9.04
CA LEU A 23 -2.26 1.90 8.09
C LEU A 23 -1.85 2.82 6.94
N ASP A 24 -0.58 2.77 6.58
CA ASP A 24 -0.08 3.48 5.42
C ASP A 24 -0.60 2.83 4.13
N MET A 25 -0.93 3.66 3.15
CA MET A 25 -1.34 3.17 1.83
C MET A 25 -0.10 2.82 1.01
N THR A 26 0.02 1.56 0.61
CA THR A 26 1.15 1.09 -0.20
C THR A 26 0.68 0.53 -1.53
N ILE A 27 1.55 0.57 -2.54
CA ILE A 27 1.26 -0.03 -3.85
C ILE A 27 1.32 -1.55 -3.68
N LYS A 28 0.17 -2.22 -3.75
CA LYS A 28 0.09 -3.68 -3.62
C LYS A 28 0.40 -4.39 -4.93
N ARG A 29 -0.04 -3.79 -6.04
CA ARG A 29 0.14 -4.35 -7.38
C ARG A 29 0.08 -3.24 -8.40
N ARG A 30 0.57 -3.55 -9.61
CA ARG A 30 0.39 -2.69 -10.78
C ARG A 30 -0.33 -3.50 -11.85
N HIS A 31 -1.38 -2.93 -12.41
CA HIS A 31 -2.06 -3.51 -13.56
C HIS A 31 -1.62 -2.78 -14.82
N LYS A 32 -1.32 -3.54 -15.88
CA LYS A 32 -1.03 -2.96 -17.17
C LYS A 32 -2.34 -2.72 -17.92
N THR A 33 -2.61 -1.47 -18.26
CA THR A 33 -3.82 -1.07 -18.98
C THR A 33 -3.41 -0.14 -20.11
N LEU A 34 -3.77 -0.47 -21.36
CA LEU A 34 -3.46 0.35 -22.54
C LEU A 34 -1.98 0.76 -22.66
N GLY A 35 -1.05 -0.13 -22.27
CA GLY A 35 0.39 0.12 -22.33
C GLY A 35 0.99 0.87 -21.13
N ILE A 36 0.18 1.38 -20.20
CA ILE A 36 0.66 2.03 -18.97
C ILE A 36 0.49 1.13 -17.74
N PHE A 37 1.36 1.29 -16.73
CA PHE A 37 1.26 0.57 -15.46
C PHE A 37 0.52 1.42 -14.42
N VAL A 38 -0.71 1.05 -14.12
CA VAL A 38 -1.55 1.73 -13.14
C VAL A 38 -1.30 1.15 -11.74
N PRO A 39 -0.93 1.96 -10.74
CA PRO A 39 -0.77 1.49 -9.37
C PRO A 39 -2.12 1.21 -8.73
N VAL A 40 -2.22 0.06 -8.07
CA VAL A 40 -3.34 -0.28 -7.19
C VAL A 40 -2.85 -0.16 -5.75
N TRP A 41 -3.45 0.77 -5.02
CA TRP A 41 -3.15 1.05 -3.62
C TRP A 41 -3.99 0.18 -2.70
N GLY A 42 -3.40 -0.29 -1.61
CA GLY A 42 -4.11 -1.00 -0.54
C GLY A 42 -3.45 -0.75 0.82
N PRO A 43 -4.05 -1.23 1.92
CA PRO A 43 -3.50 -1.05 3.25
C PRO A 43 -2.16 -1.78 3.37
N GLY A 44 -1.12 -1.06 3.77
CA GLY A 44 0.17 -1.61 4.17
C GLY A 44 0.06 -2.52 5.41
N PRO A 45 1.15 -3.21 5.77
CA PRO A 45 1.21 -3.96 7.02
C PRO A 45 1.08 -3.01 8.21
N CYS A 46 0.74 -3.57 9.38
CA CYS A 46 0.79 -2.81 10.61
C CYS A 46 2.26 -2.63 11.02
N HIS A 47 2.73 -1.39 11.09
CA HIS A 47 4.10 -1.07 11.52
C HIS A 47 4.25 -0.93 13.04
N ASN A 48 3.19 -1.16 13.82
CA ASN A 48 3.27 -1.10 15.27
C ASN A 48 3.93 -2.38 15.82
N PRO A 49 5.14 -2.31 16.41
CA PRO A 49 5.85 -3.49 16.93
C PRO A 49 5.14 -4.10 18.14
N ASP A 50 4.31 -3.32 18.85
CA ASP A 50 3.50 -3.79 19.97
C ASP A 50 2.19 -4.46 19.52
N CYS A 51 1.95 -4.55 18.21
CA CYS A 51 0.76 -5.21 17.67
C CYS A 51 0.99 -6.73 17.60
N PRO A 52 0.08 -7.57 18.14
CA PRO A 52 0.23 -9.01 18.03
C PRO A 52 0.05 -9.53 16.59
N ASP A 53 -0.45 -8.67 15.69
CA ASP A 53 -0.64 -8.93 14.26
C ASP A 53 0.40 -8.16 13.41
N HIS A 54 1.56 -7.84 14.01
CA HIS A 54 2.68 -7.24 13.30
C HIS A 54 3.20 -8.23 12.24
N LEU A 55 2.72 -8.05 11.01
CA LEU A 55 3.25 -8.77 9.87
C LEU A 55 4.51 -8.05 9.40
N GLU A 56 5.68 -8.55 9.80
CA GLU A 56 6.92 -8.30 9.06
C GLU A 56 6.64 -8.74 7.61
N GLN A 57 6.57 -7.79 6.68
CA GLN A 57 6.34 -8.14 5.29
C GLN A 57 7.46 -9.09 4.86
N PRO A 58 7.14 -10.21 4.19
CA PRO A 58 8.18 -10.96 3.52
C PRO A 58 8.78 -10.01 2.49
N GLU A 59 10.03 -9.63 2.73
CA GLU A 59 10.93 -9.02 1.76
C GLU A 59 10.63 -9.69 0.42
N HIS A 60 10.12 -8.96 -0.57
CA HIS A 60 9.98 -9.51 -1.90
C HIS A 60 11.39 -9.79 -2.40
N SER A 61 11.89 -11.00 -2.15
CA SER A 61 13.12 -11.52 -2.73
C SER A 61 12.93 -11.50 -4.23
N ASN A 62 13.35 -10.42 -4.87
CA ASN A 62 13.62 -10.38 -6.29
C ASN A 62 14.88 -11.22 -6.52
N HIS A 63 14.77 -12.54 -6.31
CA HIS A 63 15.68 -13.51 -6.90
C HIS A 63 15.25 -13.65 -8.36
N GLN A 64 15.64 -12.69 -9.17
CA GLN A 64 15.58 -12.79 -10.62
C GLN A 64 16.89 -13.44 -11.04
N ASP A 65 16.97 -14.77 -10.93
CA ASP A 65 18.00 -15.56 -11.60
C ASP A 65 17.77 -15.46 -13.12
N HIS A 66 18.73 -14.89 -13.82
CA HIS A 66 18.92 -15.04 -15.26
C HIS A 66 20.40 -15.17 -15.59
#